data_AF-A0A6A3C8J7-F1
#
_entry.id   AF-A0A6A3C8J7-F1
#
_cell.length_a   1.000
_cell.length_b   1.000
_cell.length_c   1.000
_cell.angle_alpha   90.00
_cell.angle_beta   90.00
_cell.angle_gamma   90.00
#
_symmetry.space_group_name_H-M   'P 1'
#
loop_
_entity.id
_entity.type
_entity.pdbx_description
1 polymer ?
#
loop_
_entity_poly.entity_id
_entity_poly.type
_entity_poly.pdbx_seq_one_letter_code
_entity_poly.pdbx_strand_id
1 'polypeptide(L)'
;MRADAFAAFGALSNYGVQAHKDAFLEQIHATLPRLILHLHDDDLSVRRTCHNALKQFAPLMEIEGLLPLFSSYSIKSDNRSDYEDFLRDFTKQFLQNLPSRVDTYMVSNIQAFDAPWPIIQANAIYVSGSILSVSDDRHILALYYSQVFGMLVSKMSRSTDAVVRATSSSAFGLLLKSTNSVPWRAARLERLDGTTKDQPDLNEQTLPERVMI
;
A
#
# COMPACT_ATOMS: atom_id res chain seq x y z
N MET A 1 -0.30 20.78 13.08
CA MET A 1 -1.56 19.99 13.08
C MET A 1 -1.33 18.49 12.89
N ARG A 2 -0.76 18.00 11.77
CA ARG A 2 -0.53 16.54 11.58
C ARG A 2 0.44 15.93 12.61
N ALA A 3 1.58 16.57 12.83
CA ALA A 3 2.56 16.13 13.84
C ALA A 3 1.95 16.11 15.25
N ASP A 4 1.21 17.15 15.62
CA ASP A 4 0.54 17.24 16.93
C ASP A 4 -0.49 16.14 17.13
N ALA A 5 -1.25 15.80 16.07
CA ALA A 5 -2.23 14.71 16.11
C ALA A 5 -1.56 13.35 16.32
N PHE A 6 -0.45 13.05 15.61
CA PHE A 6 0.30 11.81 15.82
C PHE A 6 0.94 11.75 17.20
N ALA A 7 1.49 12.88 17.69
CA ALA A 7 2.06 12.96 19.03
C ALA A 7 0.99 12.73 20.12
N ALA A 8 -0.18 13.35 19.98
CA ALA A 8 -1.29 13.18 20.90
C ALA A 8 -1.78 11.72 20.90
N PHE A 9 -1.95 11.11 19.72
CA PHE A 9 -2.38 9.72 19.61
C PHE A 9 -1.35 8.75 20.20
N GLY A 10 -0.05 8.99 19.97
CA GLY A 10 1.03 8.27 20.63
C GLY A 10 0.94 8.40 22.16
N ALA A 11 0.77 9.61 22.69
CA ALA A 11 0.65 9.86 24.12
C ALA A 11 -0.55 9.14 24.78
N LEU A 12 -1.62 8.87 24.03
CA LEU A 12 -2.76 8.09 24.51
C LEU A 12 -2.40 6.64 24.84
N SER A 13 -1.27 6.11 24.34
CA SER A 13 -0.78 4.77 24.68
C SER A 13 -0.57 4.58 26.17
N ASN A 14 -0.26 5.66 26.91
CA ASN A 14 -0.06 5.62 28.36
C ASN A 14 -1.36 5.36 29.13
N TYR A 15 -2.51 5.56 28.50
CA TYR A 15 -3.84 5.40 29.11
C TYR A 15 -4.60 4.20 28.53
N GLY A 16 -4.08 3.56 27.47
CA GLY A 16 -4.65 2.37 26.83
C GLY A 16 -4.47 1.07 27.64
N VAL A 17 -4.52 1.14 28.97
CA VAL A 17 -4.37 0.01 29.89
C VAL A 17 -5.70 -0.31 30.56
N GLN A 18 -5.92 -1.58 30.91
CA GLN A 18 -7.14 -2.11 31.58
C GLN A 18 -8.36 -2.25 30.65
N ALA A 19 -9.57 -1.84 31.08
CA ALA A 19 -10.86 -2.21 30.47
C ALA A 19 -11.07 -1.72 29.02
N HIS A 20 -10.21 -0.83 28.51
CA HIS A 20 -10.30 -0.27 27.15
C HIS A 20 -9.13 -0.67 26.24
N LYS A 21 -8.27 -1.60 26.70
CA LYS A 21 -7.07 -2.02 25.96
C LYS A 21 -7.41 -2.48 24.53
N ASP A 22 -8.42 -3.34 24.37
CA ASP A 22 -8.77 -3.89 23.06
C ASP A 22 -9.30 -2.82 22.10
N ALA A 23 -10.18 -1.94 22.58
CA ALA A 23 -10.68 -0.83 21.77
C ALA A 23 -9.57 0.12 21.33
N PHE A 24 -8.60 0.39 22.21
CA PHE A 24 -7.44 1.21 21.86
C PHE A 24 -6.53 0.49 20.87
N LEU A 25 -6.33 -0.82 21.03
CA LEU A 25 -5.55 -1.63 20.09
C LEU A 25 -6.17 -1.64 18.69
N GLU A 26 -7.50 -1.69 18.59
CA GLU A 26 -8.19 -1.52 17.31
C GLU A 26 -7.91 -0.14 16.68
N GLN A 27 -7.86 0.93 17.48
CA GLN A 27 -7.50 2.27 16.96
C GLN A 27 -6.04 2.34 16.50
N ILE A 28 -5.13 1.68 17.20
CA ILE A 28 -3.73 1.53 16.75
C ILE A 28 -3.74 0.87 15.38
N HIS A 29 -4.41 -0.28 15.23
CA HIS A 29 -4.44 -1.00 13.95
C HIS A 29 -5.09 -0.19 12.83
N ALA A 30 -6.16 0.54 13.11
CA ALA A 30 -6.84 1.39 12.12
C ALA A 30 -5.94 2.55 11.63
N THR A 31 -5.10 3.08 12.52
CA THR A 31 -4.24 4.24 12.24
C THR A 31 -2.84 3.86 11.73
N LEU A 32 -2.39 2.63 12.01
CA LEU A 32 -1.04 2.16 11.71
C LEU A 32 -0.65 2.33 10.23
N PRO A 33 -1.51 2.03 9.22
CA PRO A 33 -1.15 2.29 7.82
C PRO A 33 -0.72 3.73 7.63
N ARG A 34 -1.47 4.70 8.15
CA ARG A 34 -1.18 6.12 8.02
C ARG A 34 0.13 6.51 8.70
N LEU A 35 0.40 5.99 9.90
CA LEU A 35 1.69 6.22 10.58
C LEU A 35 2.88 5.72 9.76
N ILE A 36 2.76 4.53 9.17
CA ILE A 36 3.79 3.96 8.30
C ILE A 36 4.00 4.82 7.06
N LEU A 37 2.93 5.36 6.46
CA LEU A 37 3.06 6.28 5.31
C LEU A 37 3.73 7.60 5.67
N HIS A 38 3.57 8.09 6.89
CA HIS A 38 4.14 9.35 7.37
C HIS A 38 5.51 9.23 8.03
N LEU A 39 6.05 8.01 8.17
CA LEU A 39 7.44 7.80 8.63
C LEU A 39 8.49 8.47 7.73
N HIS A 40 8.18 8.61 6.44
CA HIS A 40 8.97 9.35 5.47
C HIS A 40 8.11 10.46 4.84
N ASP A 41 7.91 11.54 5.60
CA ASP A 41 7.18 12.77 5.21
C ASP A 41 8.18 13.90 4.90
N ASP A 42 7.81 14.95 4.17
CA ASP A 42 8.72 16.09 3.95
C ASP A 42 8.95 16.89 5.25
N ASP A 43 8.03 16.81 6.21
CA ASP A 43 8.15 17.44 7.53
C ASP A 43 8.83 16.50 8.54
N LEU A 44 10.03 16.88 8.99
CA LEU A 44 10.79 16.13 10.01
C LEU A 44 10.05 15.98 11.34
N SER A 45 9.21 16.95 11.72
CA SER A 45 8.36 16.86 12.92
C SER A 45 7.33 15.74 12.79
N VAL A 46 6.74 15.59 11.60
CA VAL A 46 5.82 14.49 11.30
C VAL A 46 6.56 13.15 11.37
N ARG A 47 7.73 13.01 10.73
CA ARG A 47 8.53 11.78 10.80
C ARG A 47 8.80 11.37 12.26
N ARG A 48 9.26 12.33 13.07
CA ARG A 48 9.61 12.10 14.48
C ARG A 48 8.42 11.68 15.32
N THR A 49 7.29 12.35 15.16
CA THR A 49 6.08 12.05 15.93
C THR A 49 5.49 10.70 15.53
N CYS A 50 5.47 10.35 14.25
CA CYS A 50 5.05 9.02 13.78
C CYS A 50 5.95 7.92 14.33
N HIS A 51 7.27 8.09 14.25
CA HIS A 51 8.24 7.12 14.78
C HIS A 51 8.08 6.90 16.28
N ASN A 52 7.94 7.97 17.05
CA ASN A 52 7.72 7.89 18.49
C ASN A 52 6.41 7.16 18.82
N ALA A 53 5.33 7.47 18.11
CA ALA A 53 4.04 6.79 18.29
C ALA A 53 4.15 5.28 18.00
N LEU A 54 4.84 4.90 16.92
CA LEU A 54 5.08 3.48 16.59
C LEU A 54 5.85 2.75 17.70
N LYS A 55 6.89 3.37 18.26
CA LYS A 55 7.63 2.80 19.39
C LYS A 55 6.78 2.65 20.65
N GLN A 56 5.86 3.58 20.89
CA GLN A 56 4.90 3.50 21.99
C GLN A 56 3.84 2.41 21.78
N PHE A 57 3.44 2.15 20.53
CA PHE A 57 2.46 1.13 20.19
C PHE A 57 3.02 -0.28 20.12
N ALA A 58 4.29 -0.46 19.75
CA ALA A 58 4.87 -1.80 19.57
C ALA A 58 4.72 -2.72 20.81
N PRO A 59 4.94 -2.27 22.05
CA PRO A 59 4.69 -3.10 23.23
C PRO A 59 3.22 -3.49 23.43
N LEU A 60 2.29 -2.66 22.95
CA LEU A 60 0.84 -2.90 23.08
C LEU A 60 0.31 -3.89 22.04
N MET A 61 1.00 -4.00 20.90
CA MET A 61 0.63 -4.92 19.83
C MET A 61 1.05 -6.36 20.08
N GLU A 62 1.94 -6.61 21.06
CA GLU A 62 2.38 -7.94 21.47
C GLU A 62 2.95 -8.81 20.32
N ILE A 63 3.49 -8.16 19.28
CA ILE A 63 4.16 -8.82 18.16
C ILE A 63 5.66 -8.75 18.36
N GLU A 64 6.28 -9.92 18.46
CA GLU A 64 7.73 -10.05 18.58
C GLU A 64 8.43 -9.45 17.35
N GLY A 65 9.53 -8.73 17.59
CA GLY A 65 10.32 -8.12 16.51
C GLY A 65 9.84 -6.76 16.00
N LEU A 66 8.61 -6.31 16.29
CA LEU A 66 8.16 -4.97 15.88
C LEU A 66 8.92 -3.83 16.56
N LEU A 67 9.16 -3.92 17.88
CA LEU A 67 9.87 -2.87 18.60
C LEU A 67 11.34 -2.71 18.13
N PRO A 68 12.13 -3.78 17.97
CA PRO A 68 13.45 -3.69 17.34
C PRO A 68 13.40 -3.10 15.93
N LEU A 69 12.44 -3.52 15.10
CA LEU A 69 12.28 -3.02 13.74
C LEU A 69 11.98 -1.52 13.70
N PHE A 70 11.04 -1.04 14.53
CA PHE A 70 10.78 0.40 14.60
C PHE A 70 11.96 1.16 15.17
N SER A 71 12.69 0.59 16.13
CA SER A 71 13.84 1.23 16.75
C SER A 71 15.07 1.32 15.85
N SER A 72 15.22 0.42 14.87
CA SER A 72 16.33 0.44 13.91
C SER A 72 16.14 1.50 12.82
N TYR A 73 14.91 1.93 12.55
CA TYR A 73 14.63 2.94 11.53
C TYR A 73 15.21 4.32 11.91
N SER A 74 16.05 4.86 11.03
CA SER A 74 16.66 6.18 11.20
C SER A 74 15.77 7.30 10.66
N ILE A 75 15.12 8.04 11.55
CA ILE A 75 14.24 9.18 11.23
C ILE A 75 14.99 10.31 10.48
N LYS A 76 16.32 10.41 10.68
CA LYS A 76 17.17 11.45 10.09
C LYS A 76 17.62 11.10 8.67
N SER A 77 17.32 9.90 8.18
CA SER A 77 17.66 9.57 6.80
C SER A 77 16.70 10.28 5.85
N ASP A 78 17.26 11.11 4.98
CA ASP A 78 16.55 11.64 3.82
C ASP A 78 16.60 10.69 2.63
N ASN A 79 17.32 9.57 2.76
CA ASN A 79 17.41 8.57 1.72
C ASN A 79 16.16 7.70 1.70
N ARG A 80 15.42 7.77 0.58
CA ARG A 80 14.22 6.97 0.37
C ARG A 80 14.49 5.46 0.44
N SER A 81 15.67 4.98 0.01
CA SER A 81 15.95 3.54 0.05
C SER A 81 15.93 2.98 1.47
N ASP A 82 16.37 3.75 2.47
CA ASP A 82 16.37 3.31 3.87
C ASP A 82 14.93 3.11 4.38
N TYR A 83 14.01 3.97 3.94
CA TYR A 83 12.58 3.79 4.19
C TYR A 83 12.00 2.58 3.46
N GLU A 84 12.35 2.40 2.19
CA GLU A 84 11.91 1.27 1.39
C GLU A 84 12.42 -0.07 1.95
N ASP A 85 13.65 -0.12 2.47
CA ASP A 85 14.24 -1.29 3.13
C ASP A 85 13.46 -1.63 4.40
N PHE A 86 13.23 -0.63 5.25
CA PHE A 86 12.37 -0.77 6.42
C PHE A 86 10.97 -1.30 6.05
N LEU A 87 10.35 -0.76 5.00
CA LEU A 87 9.02 -1.18 4.56
C LEU A 87 8.97 -2.64 4.12
N ARG A 88 10.02 -3.14 3.46
CA ARG A 88 10.07 -4.55 3.04
C ARG A 88 10.14 -5.48 4.25
N ASP A 89 10.91 -5.11 5.28
CA ASP A 89 11.00 -5.91 6.50
C ASP A 89 9.73 -5.80 7.36
N PHE A 90 9.14 -4.60 7.45
CA PHE A 90 7.82 -4.40 8.05
C PHE A 90 6.75 -5.24 7.36
N THR A 91 6.72 -5.25 6.02
CA THR A 91 5.72 -6.00 5.26
C THR A 91 5.79 -7.51 5.54
N LYS A 92 7.00 -8.08 5.63
CA LYS A 92 7.18 -9.49 5.97
C LYS A 92 6.63 -9.81 7.37
N GLN A 93 6.98 -9.00 8.36
CA GLN A 93 6.50 -9.15 9.73
C GLN A 93 4.98 -8.96 9.83
N PHE A 94 4.44 -7.97 9.12
CA PHE A 94 3.01 -7.68 9.07
C PHE A 94 2.21 -8.85 8.49
N LEU A 95 2.64 -9.41 7.35
CA LEU A 95 1.96 -10.55 6.72
C LEU A 95 2.02 -11.81 7.59
N GLN A 96 3.11 -12.04 8.31
CA GLN A 96 3.27 -13.21 9.18
C GLN A 96 2.42 -13.11 10.45
N ASN A 97 2.38 -11.93 11.07
CA ASN A 97 1.78 -11.78 12.40
C ASN A 97 0.35 -11.21 12.37
N LEU A 98 -0.05 -10.53 11.29
CA LEU A 98 -1.36 -9.86 11.17
C LEU A 98 -2.09 -10.18 9.84
N PRO A 99 -2.18 -11.45 9.41
CA PRO A 99 -2.78 -11.81 8.12
C PRO A 99 -4.25 -11.37 7.99
N SER A 100 -5.01 -11.38 9.08
CA SER A 100 -6.42 -10.94 9.09
C SER A 100 -6.61 -9.43 8.86
N ARG A 101 -5.55 -8.62 8.97
CA ARG A 101 -5.60 -7.15 8.82
C ARG A 101 -5.15 -6.67 7.45
N VAL A 102 -4.61 -7.56 6.61
CA VAL A 102 -4.03 -7.19 5.32
C VAL A 102 -5.03 -6.47 4.43
N ASP A 103 -6.27 -6.95 4.39
CA ASP A 103 -7.37 -6.34 3.64
C ASP A 103 -7.59 -4.87 4.04
N THR A 104 -7.78 -4.61 5.34
CA THR A 104 -7.97 -3.26 5.89
C THR A 104 -6.78 -2.33 5.60
N TYR A 105 -5.56 -2.86 5.62
CA TYR A 105 -4.35 -2.07 5.35
C TYR A 105 -4.24 -1.74 3.87
N MET A 106 -4.58 -2.69 3.00
CA MET A 106 -4.63 -2.47 1.55
C MET A 106 -5.67 -1.40 1.18
N VAL A 107 -6.88 -1.47 1.74
CA VAL A 107 -7.91 -0.43 1.53
C VAL A 107 -7.41 0.94 1.97
N SER A 108 -6.82 1.04 3.17
CA SER A 108 -6.29 2.31 3.70
C SER A 108 -5.16 2.89 2.84
N ASN A 109 -4.27 2.02 2.33
CA ASN A 109 -3.19 2.43 1.43
C ASN A 109 -3.71 2.90 0.06
N ILE A 110 -4.67 2.18 -0.53
CA ILE A 110 -5.26 2.55 -1.82
C ILE A 110 -5.95 3.92 -1.73
N GLN A 111 -6.66 4.19 -0.63
CA GLN A 111 -7.23 5.52 -0.38
C GLN A 111 -6.16 6.63 -0.30
N ALA A 112 -4.92 6.28 0.09
CA ALA A 112 -3.82 7.23 0.17
C ALA A 112 -3.16 7.53 -1.19
N PHE A 113 -3.52 6.81 -2.26
CA PHE A 113 -3.02 7.08 -3.61
C PHE A 113 -3.46 8.44 -4.15
N ASP A 114 -4.53 9.00 -3.60
CA ASP A 114 -5.06 10.32 -3.96
C ASP A 114 -4.81 11.37 -2.88
N ALA A 115 -3.90 11.09 -1.93
CA ALA A 115 -3.50 12.07 -0.93
C ALA A 115 -2.89 13.32 -1.60
N PRO A 116 -3.12 14.53 -1.06
CA PRO A 116 -2.59 15.76 -1.67
C PRO A 116 -1.06 15.87 -1.58
N TRP A 117 -0.41 15.04 -0.76
CA TRP A 117 1.04 15.01 -0.60
C TRP A 117 1.68 13.93 -1.48
N PRO A 118 2.49 14.28 -2.48
CA PRO A 118 3.10 13.31 -3.40
C PRO A 118 3.93 12.24 -2.68
N ILE A 119 4.64 12.61 -1.61
CA ILE A 119 5.44 11.65 -0.83
C ILE A 119 4.57 10.57 -0.17
N ILE A 120 3.36 10.93 0.27
CA ILE A 120 2.41 10.00 0.89
C ILE A 120 1.78 9.08 -0.15
N GLN A 121 1.47 9.60 -1.34
CA GLN A 121 1.06 8.75 -2.47
C GLN A 121 2.16 7.73 -2.81
N ALA A 122 3.41 8.18 -2.91
CA ALA A 122 4.55 7.32 -3.22
C ALA A 122 4.73 6.24 -2.15
N ASN A 123 4.69 6.60 -0.86
CA ASN A 123 4.80 5.65 0.24
C ASN A 123 3.69 4.60 0.20
N ALA A 124 2.44 5.03 -0.06
CA ALA A 124 1.31 4.12 -0.15
C ALA A 124 1.47 3.12 -1.31
N ILE A 125 1.91 3.62 -2.47
CA ILE A 125 2.21 2.82 -3.65
C ILE A 125 3.26 1.76 -3.33
N TYR A 126 4.34 2.14 -2.66
CA TYR A 126 5.42 1.21 -2.32
C TYR A 126 4.97 0.14 -1.30
N VAL A 127 4.24 0.53 -0.26
CA VAL A 127 3.70 -0.43 0.73
C VAL A 127 2.75 -1.41 0.05
N SER A 128 1.83 -0.93 -0.79
CA SER A 128 0.87 -1.80 -1.50
C SER A 128 1.57 -2.77 -2.45
N GLY A 129 2.56 -2.29 -3.21
CA GLY A 129 3.39 -3.14 -4.07
C GLY A 129 4.18 -4.17 -3.26
N SER A 130 4.74 -3.77 -2.11
CA SER A 130 5.47 -4.66 -1.22
C SER A 130 4.56 -5.78 -0.68
N ILE A 131 3.39 -5.43 -0.15
CA ILE A 131 2.40 -6.40 0.36
C ILE A 131 2.05 -7.42 -0.71
N LEU A 132 1.70 -6.97 -1.91
CA LEU A 132 1.32 -7.87 -3.00
C LEU A 132 2.49 -8.70 -3.54
N SER A 133 3.71 -8.17 -3.53
CA SER A 133 4.89 -8.91 -4.01
C SER A 133 5.27 -10.07 -3.08
N VAL A 134 5.03 -9.93 -1.78
CA VAL A 134 5.39 -10.91 -0.74
C VAL A 134 4.20 -11.79 -0.33
N SER A 135 2.96 -11.35 -0.52
CA SER A 135 1.78 -12.09 -0.07
C SER A 135 1.55 -13.37 -0.88
N ASP A 136 1.41 -14.51 -0.21
CA ASP A 136 1.00 -15.79 -0.82
C ASP A 136 -0.52 -16.04 -0.70
N ASP A 137 -1.25 -15.10 -0.11
CA ASP A 137 -2.70 -15.19 0.03
C ASP A 137 -3.39 -14.94 -1.32
N ARG A 138 -3.99 -16.00 -1.86
CA ARG A 138 -4.69 -15.96 -3.15
C ARG A 138 -5.88 -15.01 -3.15
N HIS A 139 -6.57 -14.85 -2.01
CA HIS A 139 -7.71 -13.95 -1.88
C HIS A 139 -7.27 -12.49 -1.93
N ILE A 140 -6.26 -12.12 -1.15
CA ILE A 140 -5.67 -10.76 -1.18
C ILE A 140 -5.16 -10.44 -2.59
N LEU A 141 -4.43 -11.37 -3.21
CA LEU A 141 -3.96 -11.18 -4.58
C LEU A 141 -5.11 -11.12 -5.58
N ALA A 142 -6.22 -11.85 -5.38
CA ALA A 142 -7.39 -11.80 -6.24
C ALA A 142 -8.03 -10.40 -6.23
N LEU A 143 -8.23 -9.84 -5.04
CA LEU A 143 -8.89 -8.56 -4.84
C LEU A 143 -8.06 -7.37 -5.34
N TYR A 144 -6.76 -7.33 -5.01
CA TYR A 144 -6.01 -6.08 -5.10
C TYR A 144 -5.01 -6.00 -6.25
N TYR A 145 -4.55 -7.14 -6.78
CA TYR A 145 -3.43 -7.14 -7.73
C TYR A 145 -3.73 -6.31 -8.99
N SER A 146 -4.87 -6.57 -9.65
CA SER A 146 -5.23 -5.87 -10.89
C SER A 146 -5.43 -4.37 -10.67
N GLN A 147 -6.15 -4.00 -9.60
CA GLN A 147 -6.39 -2.60 -9.25
C GLN A 147 -5.09 -1.85 -8.97
N VAL A 148 -4.22 -2.40 -8.11
CA VAL A 148 -2.94 -1.77 -7.77
C VAL A 148 -2.06 -1.71 -9.02
N PHE A 149 -1.92 -2.80 -9.77
CA PHE A 149 -1.13 -2.84 -11.00
C PHE A 149 -1.55 -1.76 -11.99
N GLY A 150 -2.86 -1.64 -12.29
CA GLY A 150 -3.38 -0.60 -13.18
C GLY A 150 -3.11 0.81 -12.66
N MET A 151 -3.23 1.03 -11.35
CA MET A 151 -2.88 2.30 -10.72
C MET A 151 -1.39 2.63 -10.88
N LEU A 152 -0.49 1.65 -10.68
CA LEU A 152 0.95 1.86 -10.86
C LEU A 152 1.27 2.30 -12.28
N VAL A 153 0.72 1.63 -13.29
CA VAL A 153 0.92 1.98 -14.70
C VAL A 153 0.44 3.41 -14.98
N SER A 154 -0.74 3.77 -14.46
CA SER A 154 -1.31 5.10 -14.59
C SER A 154 -0.43 6.18 -13.94
N LYS A 155 -0.09 6.01 -12.66
CA LYS A 155 0.72 6.97 -11.89
C LYS A 155 2.15 7.10 -12.45
N MET A 156 2.75 6.00 -12.90
CA MET A 156 4.07 5.99 -13.55
C MET A 156 4.10 6.86 -14.80
N SER A 157 3.04 6.81 -15.61
CA SER A 157 2.99 7.49 -16.91
C SER A 157 2.44 8.91 -16.82
N ARG A 158 1.54 9.18 -15.87
CA ARG A 158 0.70 10.39 -15.87
C ARG A 158 0.90 11.30 -14.66
N SER A 159 1.55 10.84 -13.59
CA SER A 159 1.76 11.71 -12.42
C SER A 159 2.69 12.88 -12.76
N THR A 160 2.36 14.07 -12.28
CA THR A 160 3.22 15.26 -12.39
C THR A 160 4.45 15.16 -11.50
N ASP A 161 4.34 14.42 -10.39
CA ASP A 161 5.39 14.32 -9.37
C ASP A 161 6.39 13.21 -9.68
N ALA A 162 7.68 13.59 -9.77
CA ALA A 162 8.76 12.67 -10.08
C ALA A 162 8.88 11.52 -9.07
N VAL A 163 8.69 11.80 -7.78
CA VAL A 163 8.75 10.79 -6.71
C VAL A 163 7.66 9.73 -6.87
N VAL A 164 6.46 10.13 -7.27
CA VAL A 164 5.33 9.22 -7.50
C VAL A 164 5.61 8.35 -8.73
N ARG A 165 6.11 8.94 -9.83
CA ARG A 165 6.49 8.18 -11.04
C ARG A 165 7.58 7.14 -10.73
N ALA A 166 8.68 7.57 -10.12
CA ALA A 166 9.82 6.71 -9.80
C ALA A 166 9.41 5.57 -8.85
N THR A 167 8.63 5.88 -7.82
CA THR A 167 8.17 4.86 -6.87
C THR A 167 7.19 3.89 -7.52
N SER A 168 6.32 4.37 -8.42
CA SER A 168 5.42 3.50 -9.19
C SER A 168 6.21 2.53 -10.06
N SER A 169 7.29 2.97 -10.72
CA SER A 169 8.19 2.09 -11.47
C SER A 169 8.87 1.06 -10.57
N SER A 170 9.34 1.46 -9.38
CA SER A 170 9.96 0.57 -8.42
C SER A 170 8.98 -0.51 -7.93
N ALA A 171 7.79 -0.10 -7.47
CA ALA A 171 6.74 -1.01 -7.02
C ALA A 171 6.26 -1.95 -8.14
N PHE A 172 6.16 -1.44 -9.37
CA PHE A 172 5.85 -2.26 -10.54
C PHE A 172 6.91 -3.34 -10.78
N GLY A 173 8.19 -2.96 -10.68
CA GLY A 173 9.31 -3.90 -10.75
C GLY A 173 9.26 -5.00 -9.68
N LEU A 174 8.83 -4.68 -8.45
CA LEU A 174 8.62 -5.68 -7.39
C LEU A 174 7.54 -6.69 -7.77
N LEU A 175 6.40 -6.22 -8.29
CA LEU A 175 5.29 -7.10 -8.71
C LEU A 175 5.69 -8.03 -9.86
N LEU A 176 6.39 -7.51 -10.88
CA LEU A 176 6.85 -8.32 -12.00
C LEU A 176 7.84 -9.41 -11.56
N LYS A 177 8.81 -9.06 -10.72
CA LYS A 177 9.77 -10.04 -10.17
C LYS A 177 9.04 -11.14 -9.41
N SER A 178 8.08 -10.78 -8.55
CA SER A 178 7.30 -11.75 -7.79
C SER A 178 6.42 -12.66 -8.65
N THR A 179 5.92 -12.15 -9.78
CA THR A 179 5.07 -12.89 -10.71
C THR A 179 5.89 -13.93 -11.48
N ASN A 180 7.10 -13.55 -11.92
CA ASN A 180 8.02 -14.46 -12.61
C ASN A 180 8.56 -15.57 -11.69
N SER A 181 8.60 -15.34 -10.38
CA SER A 181 8.99 -16.37 -9.41
C SER A 181 7.91 -17.42 -9.15
N VAL A 182 6.65 -17.19 -9.55
CA VAL A 182 5.51 -18.05 -9.20
C VAL A 182 4.63 -18.33 -10.42
N PRO A 183 4.67 -19.55 -11.01
CA PRO A 183 4.03 -19.87 -12.29
C PRO A 183 2.53 -19.55 -12.38
N TRP A 184 1.78 -19.74 -11.27
CA TRP A 184 0.34 -19.46 -11.28
C TRP A 184 0.03 -17.95 -11.26
N ARG A 185 0.95 -17.11 -10.78
CA ARG A 185 0.79 -15.65 -10.85
C ARG A 185 0.94 -15.16 -12.28
N ALA A 186 1.86 -15.74 -13.06
CA ALA A 186 2.04 -15.43 -14.48
C ALA A 186 0.75 -15.66 -15.30
N ALA A 187 0.06 -16.78 -15.05
CA ALA A 187 -1.22 -17.09 -15.70
C ALA A 187 -2.35 -16.07 -15.41
N ARG A 188 -2.21 -15.21 -14.39
CA ARG A 188 -3.17 -14.12 -14.11
C ARG A 188 -2.87 -12.86 -14.91
N LEU A 189 -1.60 -12.58 -15.19
CA LEU A 189 -1.20 -11.45 -16.03
C LEU A 189 -1.70 -11.65 -17.47
N GLU A 190 -1.53 -12.87 -18.00
CA GLU A 190 -1.99 -13.22 -19.35
C GLU A 190 -3.51 -13.07 -19.53
N ARG A 191 -4.31 -13.33 -18.49
CA ARG A 191 -5.76 -13.11 -18.53
C ARG A 191 -6.17 -11.63 -18.56
N LEU A 192 -5.36 -10.76 -17.95
CA LEU A 192 -5.58 -9.31 -17.99
C LEU A 192 -5.27 -8.75 -19.38
N ASP A 193 -4.23 -9.27 -20.04
CA ASP A 193 -3.90 -8.86 -21.41
C ASP A 193 -4.93 -9.38 -22.43
N GLY A 194 -5.59 -10.50 -22.15
CA GLY A 194 -6.62 -11.11 -23.00
C GLY A 194 -7.96 -10.36 -23.06
N THR A 195 -8.21 -9.38 -22.19
CA THR A 195 -9.52 -8.70 -22.12
C THR A 195 -9.69 -7.52 -23.10
N THR A 196 -8.71 -7.25 -23.96
CA THR A 196 -8.74 -6.10 -24.90
C THR A 196 -8.95 -6.49 -26.36
N LYS A 197 -9.32 -7.76 -26.67
CA LYS A 197 -9.34 -8.22 -28.07
C LYS A 197 -10.62 -8.82 -28.65
N ASP A 198 -11.73 -8.87 -27.93
CA ASP A 198 -12.99 -9.33 -28.52
C ASP A 198 -14.12 -8.32 -28.34
N GLN A 199 -14.22 -7.42 -29.32
CA GLN A 199 -15.45 -6.71 -29.61
C GLN A 199 -15.69 -6.89 -31.12
N PRO A 200 -16.63 -7.75 -31.54
CA PRO A 200 -16.95 -7.89 -32.95
C PRO A 200 -17.76 -6.67 -33.41
N ASP A 201 -17.26 -5.99 -34.44
CA ASP A 201 -17.97 -4.96 -35.18
C ASP A 201 -19.26 -5.54 -35.76
N LEU A 202 -20.40 -5.23 -35.14
CA LEU A 202 -21.71 -5.41 -35.73
C LEU A 202 -22.11 -4.11 -36.41
N ASN A 203 -21.71 -3.99 -37.68
CA ASN A 203 -22.27 -3.00 -38.60
C ASN A 203 -22.53 -3.68 -39.95
N GLU A 204 -23.71 -4.29 -40.08
CA GLU A 204 -24.32 -4.54 -41.39
C GLU A 204 -25.78 -4.10 -41.30
N GLN A 205 -26.02 -2.85 -41.72
CA GLN A 205 -27.34 -2.30 -41.94
C GLN A 205 -27.96 -2.98 -43.15
N THR A 206 -29.07 -3.68 -42.92
CA THR A 206 -30.02 -4.12 -43.93
C THR A 206 -30.71 -2.91 -44.57
N LEU A 207 -30.61 -2.78 -45.90
CA LEU A 207 -31.51 -1.95 -46.70
C LEU A 207 -32.44 -2.86 -47.52
N PRO A 208 -33.77 -2.61 -47.56
CA PRO A 208 -34.66 -3.31 -48.46
C PRO A 208 -34.73 -2.60 -49.81
N GLU A 209 -34.40 -3.30 -50.89
CA GLU A 209 -34.64 -2.83 -52.25
C GLU A 209 -36.15 -2.90 -52.56
N ARG A 210 -36.75 -1.74 -52.83
CA ARG A 210 -38.10 -1.62 -53.39
C ARG A 210 -38.06 -1.77 -54.91
N VAL A 211 -38.85 -2.73 -55.39
CA VAL A 211 -39.52 -2.87 -56.70
C VAL A 211 -39.50 -1.63 -57.60
N MET A 212 -39.12 -1.80 -58.87
CA MET A 212 -39.85 -1.22 -60.01
C MET A 212 -39.51 -1.89 -61.37
N ILE A 213 -40.56 -2.49 -61.95
CA ILE A 213 -40.86 -2.79 -63.38
C ILE A 213 -39.98 -3.81 -64.10
#